data_AF-A0A398A2C1-F1
#
_entry.id   AF-A0A398A2C1-F1
#
_cell.length_a   1.000
_cell.length_b   1.000
_cell.length_c   1.000
_cell.angle_alpha   90.00
_cell.angle_beta   90.00
_cell.angle_gamma   90.00
#
_symmetry.space_group_name_H-M   'P 1'
#
loop_
_entity.id
_entity.type
_entity.pdbx_description
1 polymer ?
#
loop_
_entity_poly.entity_id
_entity_poly.type
_entity_poly.pdbx_seq_one_letter_code
_entity_poly.pdbx_strand_id
1 'polypeptide(L)'
;MGSSLISLLPIFHLLVLLGSSVNAYWPPSPGYWPSSKVVSLSFYKGFRNLWGPQHQRMDQNALTIWLDRVSGSGFKSVKPFRSGYFGASIKLQPGYTAGVITSLYLSNNEAHPGFHDEVDIEFLGTTFGKPYTLQTNVYIRGSGDGRIIGREIKYRLWFDPTSGFHHYAILWNPREIIFRRVSLFGQGQLQVETNKTETMTVRRWTIILDFLLLFRNNY
;
A
#
# COMPACT_ATOMS: atom_id res chain seq x y z
N MET A 1 -18.96 -1.14 81.96
CA MET A 1 -19.63 -0.09 81.19
C MET A 1 -18.69 0.36 80.09
N GLY A 2 -19.11 0.28 78.82
CA GLY A 2 -18.27 0.66 77.68
C GLY A 2 -18.48 -0.24 76.47
N SER A 3 -19.67 -0.19 75.88
CA SER A 3 -19.96 -0.72 74.55
C SER A 3 -19.11 -0.02 73.49
N SER A 4 -18.45 -0.76 72.60
CA SER A 4 -18.04 -0.22 71.30
C SER A 4 -18.36 -1.23 70.21
N LEU A 5 -19.43 -0.90 69.48
CA LEU A 5 -19.83 -1.49 68.20
C LEU A 5 -18.69 -1.30 67.20
N ILE A 6 -18.10 -2.40 66.72
CA ILE A 6 -17.22 -2.34 65.54
C ILE A 6 -18.16 -2.31 64.33
N SER A 7 -18.31 -1.11 63.78
CA SER A 7 -19.07 -0.87 62.55
C SER A 7 -18.41 -1.57 61.36
N LEU A 8 -19.18 -2.40 60.67
CA LEU A 8 -18.90 -2.90 59.33
C LEU A 8 -18.81 -1.72 58.35
N LEU A 9 -17.62 -1.44 57.80
CA LEU A 9 -17.47 -0.69 56.56
C LEU A 9 -17.17 -1.69 55.45
N PRO A 10 -18.01 -1.81 54.40
CA PRO A 10 -17.63 -2.58 53.23
C PRO A 10 -16.52 -1.83 52.50
N ILE A 11 -15.36 -2.47 52.37
CA ILE A 11 -14.24 -2.02 51.56
C ILE A 11 -14.75 -1.87 50.13
N PHE A 12 -14.98 -0.64 49.71
CA PHE A 12 -15.24 -0.29 48.31
C PHE A 12 -14.03 -0.80 47.51
N HIS A 13 -14.20 -1.91 46.81
CA HIS A 13 -13.24 -2.34 45.79
C HIS A 13 -13.35 -1.32 44.66
N LEU A 14 -12.51 -0.29 44.71
CA LEU A 14 -12.25 0.58 43.58
C LEU A 14 -11.62 -0.30 42.50
N LEU A 15 -12.46 -0.81 41.61
CA LEU A 15 -12.03 -1.42 40.37
C LEU A 15 -11.41 -0.28 39.54
N VAL A 16 -10.11 -0.07 39.73
CA VAL A 16 -9.33 0.75 38.80
C VAL A 16 -9.38 -0.02 37.49
N LEU A 17 -10.36 0.35 36.64
CA LEU A 17 -10.29 0.12 35.22
C LEU A 17 -9.04 0.85 34.76
N LEU A 18 -7.91 0.14 34.81
CA LEU A 18 -6.78 0.41 33.93
C LEU A 18 -7.40 0.35 32.54
N GLY A 19 -7.78 1.51 32.02
CA GLY A 19 -8.03 1.71 30.61
C GLY A 19 -6.75 1.30 29.93
N SER A 20 -6.68 0.03 29.54
CA SER A 20 -5.61 -0.50 28.73
C SER A 20 -5.58 0.35 27.49
N SER A 21 -4.51 1.15 27.43
CA SER A 21 -3.93 1.79 26.27
C SER A 21 -4.41 1.14 24.98
N VAL A 22 -4.81 1.97 24.03
CA VAL A 22 -5.17 1.61 22.65
C VAL A 22 -4.07 0.74 22.03
N ASN A 23 -4.12 -0.56 22.29
CA ASN A 23 -3.29 -1.55 21.63
C ASN A 23 -3.91 -1.69 20.25
N ALA A 24 -3.30 -1.04 19.25
CA ALA A 24 -3.56 -1.38 17.87
C ALA A 24 -3.14 -2.84 17.69
N TYR A 25 -4.09 -3.76 17.86
CA TYR A 25 -3.86 -5.18 17.71
C TYR A 25 -3.30 -5.43 16.31
N TRP A 26 -2.14 -6.06 16.26
CA TRP A 26 -1.59 -6.62 15.03
C TRP A 26 -2.68 -7.44 14.32
N PRO A 27 -2.81 -7.35 12.99
CA PRO A 27 -3.81 -8.13 12.29
C PRO A 27 -3.51 -9.62 12.48
N PRO A 28 -4.53 -10.48 12.65
CA PRO A 28 -4.31 -11.91 12.82
C PRO A 28 -3.64 -12.51 11.58
N SER A 29 -2.98 -13.66 11.76
CA SER A 29 -2.42 -14.40 10.62
C SER A 29 -3.54 -14.77 9.63
N PRO A 30 -3.36 -14.56 8.31
CA PRO A 30 -4.32 -14.92 7.27
C PRO A 30 -4.43 -16.45 7.07
N GLY A 31 -3.54 -17.27 7.64
CA GLY A 31 -3.52 -18.72 7.44
C GLY A 31 -3.09 -19.18 6.03
N TYR A 32 -3.07 -18.29 5.04
CA TYR A 32 -2.61 -18.54 3.67
C TYR A 32 -1.80 -17.37 3.10
N TRP A 33 -0.70 -17.69 2.43
CA TRP A 33 0.31 -16.73 1.99
C TRP A 33 0.56 -16.83 0.48
N PRO A 34 -0.17 -16.09 -0.37
CA PRO A 34 0.02 -16.16 -1.82
C PRO A 34 1.44 -15.83 -2.25
N SER A 35 2.09 -14.86 -1.61
CA SER A 35 3.47 -14.45 -1.91
C SER A 35 4.47 -15.61 -1.77
N SER A 36 4.24 -16.53 -0.82
CA SER A 36 5.07 -17.73 -0.63
C SER A 36 4.95 -18.77 -1.76
N LYS A 37 3.86 -18.68 -2.55
CA LYS A 37 3.54 -19.61 -3.64
C LYS A 37 3.90 -19.07 -5.02
N VAL A 38 4.30 -17.80 -5.11
CA VAL A 38 4.65 -17.14 -6.36
C VAL A 38 6.16 -16.92 -6.41
N VAL A 39 6.78 -17.33 -7.52
CA VAL A 39 8.23 -17.18 -7.72
C VAL A 39 8.55 -15.72 -8.06
N SER A 40 9.57 -15.16 -7.39
CA SER A 40 10.07 -13.83 -7.72
C SER A 40 10.75 -13.80 -9.10
N LEU A 41 10.49 -12.73 -9.86
CA LEU A 41 11.11 -12.50 -11.16
C LEU A 41 12.26 -11.51 -11.01
N SER A 42 13.39 -11.77 -11.67
CA SER A 42 14.44 -10.75 -11.84
C SER A 42 13.89 -9.57 -12.65
N PHE A 43 14.20 -8.34 -12.25
CA PHE A 43 13.63 -7.12 -12.82
C PHE A 43 13.58 -7.12 -14.35
N TYR A 44 14.72 -7.27 -15.02
CA TYR A 44 14.80 -7.19 -16.49
C TYR A 44 14.11 -8.34 -17.26
N LYS A 45 13.65 -9.40 -16.58
CA LYS A 45 12.80 -10.43 -17.21
C LYS A 45 11.33 -10.01 -17.26
N GLY A 46 10.89 -9.20 -16.29
CA GLY A 46 9.48 -8.80 -16.15
C GLY A 46 9.21 -7.34 -16.53
N PHE A 47 10.22 -6.48 -16.44
CA PHE A 47 10.07 -5.03 -16.48
C PHE A 47 11.19 -4.35 -17.28
N ARG A 48 10.91 -3.13 -17.73
CA ARG A 48 11.84 -2.21 -18.39
C ARG A 48 11.63 -0.81 -17.83
N ASN A 49 12.64 0.05 -17.93
CA ASN A 49 12.46 1.47 -17.64
C ASN A 49 11.37 2.04 -18.56
N LEU A 50 10.52 2.90 -18.00
CA LEU A 50 9.49 3.64 -18.73
C LEU A 50 9.94 5.07 -19.00
N TRP A 51 10.51 5.71 -17.98
CA TRP A 51 11.05 7.07 -18.05
C TRP A 51 12.07 7.30 -16.93
N GLY A 52 12.90 8.34 -17.07
CA GLY A 52 13.93 8.68 -16.08
C GLY A 52 15.02 7.61 -15.88
N PRO A 53 15.63 7.05 -16.94
CA PRO A 53 16.62 5.97 -16.81
C PRO A 53 17.85 6.36 -15.99
N GLN A 54 18.22 7.65 -15.99
CA GLN A 54 19.29 8.18 -15.16
C GLN A 54 18.96 8.20 -13.65
N HIS A 55 17.69 8.02 -13.31
CA HIS A 55 17.13 7.92 -11.95
C HIS A 55 16.75 6.48 -11.57
N GLN A 56 17.38 5.49 -12.23
CA GLN A 56 17.17 4.07 -11.98
C GLN A 56 18.49 3.33 -11.84
N ARG A 57 18.63 2.53 -10.77
CA ARG A 57 19.81 1.69 -10.52
C ARG A 57 19.40 0.32 -10.05
N MET A 58 19.97 -0.72 -10.68
CA MET A 58 19.84 -2.10 -10.23
C MET A 58 21.04 -2.45 -9.34
N ASP A 59 20.78 -3.02 -8.18
CA ASP A 59 21.82 -3.62 -7.33
C ASP A 59 21.37 -5.02 -6.90
N GLN A 60 22.13 -6.04 -7.31
CA GLN A 60 21.76 -7.46 -7.16
C GLN A 60 20.33 -7.75 -7.67
N ASN A 61 19.38 -7.94 -6.74
CA ASN A 61 17.97 -8.24 -7.01
C ASN A 61 17.03 -7.08 -6.61
N ALA A 62 17.56 -5.92 -6.24
CA ALA A 62 16.79 -4.75 -5.83
C ALA A 62 16.91 -3.63 -6.86
N LEU A 63 15.76 -3.07 -7.25
CA LEU A 63 15.70 -1.86 -8.05
C LEU A 63 15.59 -0.65 -7.12
N THR A 64 16.45 0.34 -7.32
CA THR A 64 16.31 1.68 -6.75
C THR A 64 15.86 2.63 -7.83
N ILE A 65 14.75 3.33 -7.60
CA ILE A 65 14.36 4.52 -8.35
C ILE A 65 14.33 5.70 -7.39
N TRP A 66 14.64 6.90 -7.87
CA TRP A 66 14.60 8.10 -7.04
C TRP A 66 14.02 9.30 -7.79
N LEU A 67 13.75 10.35 -7.02
CA LEU A 67 13.24 11.63 -7.50
C LEU A 67 14.11 12.74 -6.94
N ASP A 68 14.49 13.67 -7.79
CA ASP A 68 15.06 14.96 -7.40
C ASP A 68 14.45 16.10 -8.24
N ARG A 69 15.08 17.27 -8.24
CA ARG A 69 14.59 18.44 -8.99
C ARG A 69 14.71 18.30 -10.51
N VAL A 70 15.52 17.36 -11.00
CA VAL A 70 15.76 17.14 -12.43
C VAL A 70 14.74 16.17 -12.99
N SER A 71 14.52 15.04 -12.31
CA SER A 71 13.55 14.04 -12.76
C SER A 71 13.15 13.07 -11.64
N GLY A 72 12.03 12.40 -11.85
CA GLY A 72 11.74 11.13 -11.20
C GLY A 72 12.15 9.94 -12.07
N SER A 73 11.56 8.79 -11.80
CA SER A 73 11.71 7.60 -12.63
C SER A 73 10.48 6.71 -12.50
N GLY A 74 10.27 5.89 -13.52
CA GLY A 74 9.25 4.84 -13.50
C GLY A 74 9.64 3.66 -14.37
N PHE A 75 9.04 2.51 -14.09
CA PHE A 75 9.23 1.30 -14.88
C PHE A 75 7.91 0.62 -15.19
N LYS A 76 7.91 -0.20 -16.24
CA LYS A 76 6.72 -0.83 -16.80
C LYS A 76 6.97 -2.30 -17.13
N SER A 77 5.93 -3.13 -17.01
CA SER A 77 6.02 -4.54 -17.42
C SER A 77 6.30 -4.68 -18.92
N VAL A 78 7.13 -5.66 -19.29
CA VAL A 78 7.48 -5.92 -20.71
C VAL A 78 6.29 -6.47 -21.51
N LYS A 79 5.36 -7.15 -20.83
CA LYS A 79 4.16 -7.73 -21.42
C LYS A 79 2.91 -7.21 -20.68
N PRO A 80 1.77 -7.09 -21.39
CA PRO A 80 0.49 -6.89 -20.75
C PRO A 80 -0.12 -8.21 -20.27
N PHE A 81 -1.02 -8.13 -19.29
CA PHE A 81 -1.68 -9.25 -18.64
C PHE A 81 -3.22 -9.15 -18.75
N ARG A 82 -3.91 -10.28 -18.63
CA ARG A 82 -5.39 -10.37 -18.61
C ARG A 82 -5.98 -10.75 -17.24
N SER A 83 -5.10 -11.18 -16.33
CA SER A 83 -5.34 -11.47 -14.92
C SER A 83 -3.99 -11.79 -14.28
N GLY A 84 -3.90 -11.79 -12.96
CA GLY A 84 -2.71 -12.24 -12.26
C GLY A 84 -2.60 -11.75 -10.83
N TYR A 85 -1.57 -12.26 -10.16
CA TYR A 85 -1.08 -11.75 -8.88
C TYR A 85 0.16 -10.90 -9.16
N PHE A 86 0.08 -9.60 -8.90
CA PHE A 86 1.14 -8.65 -9.18
C PHE A 86 1.62 -8.07 -7.86
N GLY A 87 2.84 -8.38 -7.45
CA GLY A 87 3.37 -7.92 -6.19
C GLY A 87 4.84 -7.55 -6.24
N ALA A 88 5.22 -6.64 -5.36
CA ALA A 88 6.59 -6.20 -5.16
C ALA A 88 6.86 -6.02 -3.67
N SER A 89 8.10 -6.34 -3.28
CA SER A 89 8.64 -5.92 -1.99
C SER A 89 9.16 -4.49 -2.12
N ILE A 90 8.59 -3.56 -1.36
CA ILE A 90 8.85 -2.12 -1.45
C ILE A 90 9.33 -1.62 -0.07
N LYS A 91 10.38 -0.81 -0.09
CA LYS A 91 10.86 -0.04 1.07
C LYS A 91 10.79 1.45 0.73
N LEU A 92 10.14 2.23 1.59
CA LEU A 92 9.95 3.66 1.36
C LEU A 92 11.09 4.51 1.92
N GLN A 93 11.18 5.75 1.44
CA GLN A 93 12.15 6.73 1.89
C GLN A 93 11.83 7.24 3.30
N PRO A 94 12.78 7.25 4.26
CA PRO A 94 12.57 7.85 5.57
C PRO A 94 12.63 9.39 5.53
N GLY A 95 12.09 10.04 6.56
CA GLY A 95 12.18 11.48 6.75
C GLY A 95 11.07 12.26 6.05
N TYR A 96 11.42 13.42 5.47
CA TYR A 96 10.48 14.31 4.80
C TYR A 96 10.25 13.88 3.35
N THR A 97 9.01 13.51 3.02
CA THR A 97 8.59 13.08 1.68
C THR A 97 7.28 13.72 1.24
N ALA A 98 6.82 14.76 1.95
CA ALA A 98 5.55 15.42 1.65
C ALA A 98 5.50 15.90 0.19
N GLY A 99 4.37 15.62 -0.49
CA GLY A 99 4.16 15.95 -1.90
C GLY A 99 4.66 14.90 -2.90
N VAL A 100 5.41 13.89 -2.44
CA VAL A 100 5.86 12.77 -3.28
C VAL A 100 4.95 11.56 -3.07
N ILE A 101 4.47 10.97 -4.17
CA ILE A 101 3.82 9.66 -4.17
C ILE A 101 4.80 8.64 -4.74
N THR A 102 4.92 7.50 -4.07
CA THR A 102 5.44 6.26 -4.67
C THR A 102 4.25 5.40 -5.05
N SER A 103 4.13 4.98 -6.32
CA SER A 103 2.97 4.25 -6.83
C SER A 103 3.36 2.83 -7.28
N LEU A 104 2.48 1.85 -7.10
CA LEU A 104 2.49 0.56 -7.78
C LEU A 104 1.08 0.34 -8.32
N TYR A 105 0.91 0.27 -9.64
CA TYR A 105 -0.40 0.24 -10.26
C TYR A 105 -0.49 -0.63 -11.49
N LEU A 106 -1.73 -0.98 -11.85
CA LEU A 106 -2.09 -1.62 -13.12
C LEU A 106 -2.84 -0.59 -13.94
N SER A 107 -2.43 -0.37 -15.19
CA SER A 107 -3.13 0.56 -16.08
C SER A 107 -3.16 0.05 -17.52
N ASN A 108 -4.20 0.45 -18.23
CA ASN A 108 -4.31 0.26 -19.68
C ASN A 108 -4.38 1.61 -20.45
N ASN A 109 -3.96 2.71 -19.83
CA ASN A 109 -4.03 4.06 -20.39
C ASN A 109 -3.30 4.23 -21.72
N GLU A 110 -2.11 3.66 -21.90
CA GLU A 110 -1.41 3.71 -23.20
C GLU A 110 -2.22 3.09 -24.36
N ALA A 111 -3.06 2.09 -24.08
CA ALA A 111 -3.91 1.46 -25.09
C ALA A 111 -5.27 2.15 -25.24
N HIS A 112 -5.72 2.87 -24.21
CA HIS A 112 -7.06 3.45 -24.12
C HIS A 112 -7.04 4.86 -23.50
N PRO A 113 -6.30 5.82 -24.10
CA PRO A 113 -6.16 7.15 -23.53
C PRO A 113 -7.52 7.84 -23.39
N GLY A 114 -7.82 8.41 -22.22
CA GLY A 114 -9.11 9.05 -21.94
C GLY A 114 -10.24 8.09 -21.55
N PHE A 115 -10.03 6.78 -21.68
CA PHE A 115 -11.05 5.76 -21.43
C PHE A 115 -10.46 4.49 -20.79
N HIS A 116 -9.47 4.69 -19.94
CA HIS A 116 -8.68 3.62 -19.37
C HIS A 116 -9.27 3.08 -18.08
N ASP A 117 -8.81 1.90 -17.71
CA ASP A 117 -9.04 1.31 -16.40
C ASP A 117 -7.70 1.32 -15.65
N GLU A 118 -7.75 1.58 -14.34
CA GLU A 118 -6.57 1.70 -13.48
C GLU A 118 -6.84 1.21 -12.05
N VAL A 119 -5.83 0.61 -11.43
CA VAL A 119 -5.88 0.05 -10.07
C VAL A 119 -4.58 0.39 -9.35
N ASP A 120 -4.69 1.14 -8.25
CA ASP A 120 -3.54 1.82 -7.67
C ASP A 120 -3.24 1.38 -6.24
N ILE A 121 -1.96 1.28 -5.92
CA ILE A 121 -1.41 1.34 -4.57
C ILE A 121 -0.48 2.55 -4.53
N GLU A 122 -0.85 3.58 -3.76
CA GLU A 122 -0.10 4.83 -3.67
C GLU A 122 0.33 5.10 -2.23
N PHE A 123 1.62 5.31 -2.03
CA PHE A 123 2.18 5.74 -0.76
C PHE A 123 2.27 7.26 -0.74
N LEU A 124 1.35 7.89 -0.02
CA LEU A 124 1.32 9.33 0.15
C LEU A 124 2.42 9.74 1.12
N GLY A 125 3.41 10.48 0.61
CA GLY A 125 4.53 11.00 1.38
C GLY A 125 4.11 11.88 2.56
N THR A 126 5.00 11.99 3.53
CA THR A 126 4.68 12.49 4.87
C THR A 126 5.72 13.50 5.37
N THR A 127 5.42 14.18 6.46
CA THR A 127 6.36 15.04 7.19
C THR A 127 7.02 14.25 8.33
N PHE A 128 8.10 14.79 8.89
CA PHE A 128 8.74 14.21 10.08
C PHE A 128 7.73 13.89 11.19
N GLY A 129 7.89 12.72 11.80
CA GLY A 129 7.06 12.25 12.92
C GLY A 129 5.63 11.82 12.54
N LYS A 130 5.21 11.93 11.29
CA LYS A 130 3.87 11.50 10.84
C LYS A 130 3.96 10.22 10.01
N PRO A 131 3.07 9.23 10.22
CA PRO A 131 3.11 7.99 9.45
C PRO A 131 2.70 8.22 8.01
N TYR A 132 3.24 7.40 7.10
CA TYR A 132 2.77 7.27 5.73
C TYR A 132 1.27 6.95 5.67
N THR A 133 0.64 7.31 4.56
CA THR A 133 -0.72 6.87 4.23
C THR A 133 -0.66 6.00 2.98
N LEU A 134 -1.22 4.80 3.06
CA LEU A 134 -1.45 3.95 1.89
C LEU A 134 -2.81 4.31 1.31
N GLN A 135 -2.86 4.74 0.05
CA GLN A 135 -4.09 4.93 -0.70
C GLN A 135 -4.24 3.81 -1.72
N THR A 136 -5.46 3.30 -1.87
CA THR A 136 -5.83 2.42 -2.99
C THR A 136 -6.89 3.10 -3.83
N ASN A 137 -6.78 3.01 -5.14
CA ASN A 137 -7.77 3.59 -6.06
C ASN A 137 -8.16 2.61 -7.17
N VAL A 138 -9.34 2.83 -7.74
CA VAL A 138 -9.87 2.05 -8.86
C VAL A 138 -10.60 2.99 -9.83
N TYR A 139 -10.05 3.13 -11.02
CA TYR A 139 -10.65 3.84 -12.14
C TYR A 139 -11.20 2.85 -13.17
N ILE A 140 -12.40 3.13 -13.68
CA ILE A 140 -13.07 2.29 -14.68
C ILE A 140 -13.50 3.18 -15.83
N ARG A 141 -13.16 2.79 -17.07
CA ARG A 141 -13.65 3.41 -18.31
C ARG A 141 -13.46 4.93 -18.35
N GLY A 142 -12.26 5.40 -18.05
CA GLY A 142 -11.91 6.82 -18.07
C GLY A 142 -12.47 7.60 -16.90
N SER A 143 -12.92 6.94 -15.81
CA SER A 143 -13.32 7.67 -14.61
C SER A 143 -12.16 8.41 -13.92
N GLY A 144 -10.91 8.22 -14.38
CA GLY A 144 -9.76 9.06 -14.00
C GLY A 144 -9.54 10.26 -14.93
N ASP A 145 -10.21 10.31 -16.09
CA ASP A 145 -9.97 11.29 -17.15
C ASP A 145 -11.16 12.27 -17.27
N GLY A 146 -10.88 13.58 -17.31
CA GLY A 146 -11.87 14.63 -17.52
C GLY A 146 -12.81 14.88 -16.32
N ARG A 147 -13.67 13.91 -15.97
CA ARG A 147 -14.50 13.95 -14.75
C ARG A 147 -14.04 12.85 -13.80
N ILE A 148 -13.16 13.22 -12.88
CA ILE A 148 -12.53 12.31 -11.92
C ILE A 148 -13.58 11.75 -10.95
N ILE A 149 -13.92 10.47 -11.12
CA ILE A 149 -14.64 9.63 -10.16
C ILE A 149 -13.66 8.55 -9.73
N GLY A 150 -12.80 8.93 -8.78
CA GLY A 150 -11.96 8.01 -8.03
C GLY A 150 -12.76 7.27 -6.96
N ARG A 151 -12.24 6.11 -6.55
CA ARG A 151 -12.78 5.24 -5.50
C ARG A 151 -11.74 5.08 -4.41
N GLU A 152 -11.19 6.19 -3.91
CA GLU A 152 -10.06 6.18 -2.99
C GLU A 152 -10.43 5.54 -1.64
N ILE A 153 -9.58 4.65 -1.14
CA ILE A 153 -9.59 4.22 0.27
C ILE A 153 -8.19 4.44 0.84
N LYS A 154 -8.13 5.03 2.04
CA LYS A 154 -6.87 5.34 2.74
C LYS A 154 -6.71 4.49 3.99
N TYR A 155 -5.49 4.00 4.21
CA TYR A 155 -5.11 3.17 5.34
C TYR A 155 -3.89 3.74 6.05
N ARG A 156 -3.87 3.60 7.38
CA ARG A 156 -2.64 3.61 8.16
C ARG A 156 -2.01 2.22 8.10
N LEU A 157 -0.69 2.17 7.96
CA LEU A 157 0.07 0.94 8.10
C LEU A 157 0.31 0.69 9.59
N TRP A 158 0.18 -0.56 10.02
CA TRP A 158 0.51 -0.98 11.40
C TRP A 158 2.02 -1.19 11.60
N PHE A 159 2.83 -0.78 10.62
CA PHE A 159 4.27 -0.89 10.62
C PHE A 159 4.91 0.33 9.95
N ASP A 160 6.20 0.52 10.20
CA ASP A 160 7.00 1.53 9.51
C ASP A 160 7.47 1.00 8.13
N PRO A 161 6.94 1.51 7.00
CA PRO A 161 7.31 1.07 5.66
C PRO A 161 8.72 1.52 5.22
N THR A 162 9.42 2.33 6.03
CA THR A 162 10.77 2.82 5.76
C THR A 162 11.85 1.95 6.41
N SER A 163 11.47 1.18 7.44
CA SER A 163 12.38 0.34 8.23
C SER A 163 12.91 -0.90 7.49
N GLY A 164 12.23 -1.33 6.42
CA GLY A 164 12.54 -2.55 5.70
C GLY A 164 11.63 -2.75 4.49
N PHE A 165 11.87 -3.81 3.74
CA PHE A 165 11.00 -4.19 2.62
C PHE A 165 9.73 -4.84 3.14
N HIS A 166 8.59 -4.38 2.62
CA HIS A 166 7.26 -4.95 2.87
C HIS A 166 6.61 -5.33 1.57
N HIS A 167 5.80 -6.40 1.58
CA HIS A 167 5.23 -6.94 0.35
C HIS A 167 3.84 -6.37 0.09
N TYR A 168 3.67 -5.76 -1.07
CA TYR A 168 2.41 -5.18 -1.54
C TYR A 168 2.01 -5.85 -2.84
N ALA A 169 0.73 -6.19 -2.97
CA ALA A 169 0.24 -6.86 -4.17
C ALA A 169 -1.19 -6.49 -4.54
N ILE A 170 -1.44 -6.53 -5.84
CA ILE A 170 -2.75 -6.46 -6.48
C ILE A 170 -3.02 -7.84 -7.08
N LEU A 171 -4.02 -8.54 -6.56
CA LEU A 171 -4.61 -9.68 -7.24
C LEU A 171 -5.76 -9.18 -8.09
N TRP A 172 -5.68 -9.41 -9.39
CA TRP A 172 -6.72 -9.01 -10.34
C TRP A 172 -7.17 -10.20 -11.18
N ASN A 173 -8.48 -10.40 -11.24
CA ASN A 173 -9.13 -11.30 -12.18
C ASN A 173 -10.50 -10.70 -12.60
N PRO A 174 -11.20 -11.28 -13.59
CA PRO A 174 -12.47 -10.73 -14.06
C PRO A 174 -13.61 -10.63 -13.02
N ARG A 175 -13.48 -11.26 -11.85
CA ARG A 175 -14.48 -11.24 -10.77
C ARG A 175 -14.17 -10.23 -9.67
N GLU A 176 -12.90 -9.97 -9.38
CA GLU A 176 -12.52 -9.18 -8.21
C GLU A 176 -11.12 -8.57 -8.32
N ILE A 177 -10.91 -7.53 -7.51
CA ILE A 177 -9.61 -6.94 -7.21
C ILE A 177 -9.37 -7.05 -5.70
N ILE A 178 -8.25 -7.66 -5.32
CA ILE A 178 -7.84 -7.75 -3.92
C ILE A 178 -6.51 -7.04 -3.74
N PHE A 179 -6.50 -6.02 -2.87
CA PHE A 179 -5.30 -5.36 -2.39
C PHE A 179 -4.75 -6.12 -1.18
N ARG A 180 -3.47 -6.47 -1.22
CA ARG A 180 -2.79 -7.21 -0.17
C ARG A 180 -1.57 -6.43 0.31
N ARG A 181 -1.41 -6.37 1.63
CA ARG A 181 -0.25 -5.78 2.31
C ARG A 181 0.25 -6.73 3.39
N VAL A 182 1.52 -7.14 3.28
CA VAL A 182 2.17 -8.12 4.16
C VAL A 182 3.42 -7.50 4.75
N SER A 183 3.56 -7.63 6.06
CA SER A 183 4.75 -7.21 6.80
C SER A 183 5.46 -8.42 7.41
N LEU A 184 6.79 -8.37 7.40
CA LEU A 184 7.67 -9.35 8.06
C LEU A 184 8.23 -8.74 9.35
N PHE A 185 7.77 -9.16 10.54
CA PHE A 185 8.41 -8.76 11.82
C PHE A 185 8.51 -9.95 12.77
N GLY A 186 9.73 -10.31 13.19
CA GLY A 186 9.95 -11.44 14.09
C GLY A 186 9.43 -12.76 13.51
N GLN A 187 9.28 -13.80 14.33
CA GLN A 187 8.84 -15.14 13.91
C GLN A 187 7.38 -15.22 13.35
N GLY A 188 6.77 -14.10 12.93
CA GLY A 188 5.41 -14.03 12.39
C GLY A 188 5.28 -13.11 11.18
N GLN A 189 4.54 -13.56 10.17
CA GLN A 189 4.05 -12.73 9.07
C GLN A 189 2.64 -12.23 9.42
N LEU A 190 2.33 -10.99 9.07
CA LEU A 190 1.01 -10.37 9.29
C LEU A 190 0.49 -9.78 7.97
N GLN A 191 -0.76 -10.08 7.60
CA GLN A 191 -1.39 -9.65 6.35
C GLN A 191 -2.71 -8.95 6.63
N VAL A 192 -2.98 -7.87 5.88
CA VAL A 192 -4.36 -7.39 5.71
C VAL A 192 -4.70 -7.43 4.24
N GLU A 193 -5.89 -7.93 3.99
CA GLU A 193 -6.53 -7.97 2.69
C GLU A 193 -7.67 -6.97 2.70
N THR A 194 -7.78 -6.20 1.63
CA THR A 194 -9.01 -5.48 1.34
C THR A 194 -9.49 -5.95 -0.01
N ASN A 195 -10.68 -6.53 -0.03
CA ASN A 195 -11.35 -6.92 -1.26
C ASN A 195 -12.18 -5.73 -1.77
N LYS A 196 -12.06 -5.45 -3.06
CA LYS A 196 -13.03 -4.64 -3.80
C LYS A 196 -13.62 -5.50 -4.91
N THR A 197 -14.92 -5.75 -4.79
CA THR A 197 -15.68 -6.42 -5.84
C THR A 197 -16.13 -5.38 -6.86
N GLU A 198 -15.31 -5.17 -7.89
CA GLU A 198 -15.68 -4.36 -9.04
C GLU A 198 -15.55 -5.19 -10.32
N THR A 199 -16.62 -5.25 -11.11
CA THR A 199 -16.63 -5.95 -12.40
C THR A 199 -15.89 -5.09 -13.42
N MET A 200 -14.62 -5.41 -13.67
CA MET A 200 -13.83 -4.72 -14.68
C MET A 200 -13.99 -5.33 -16.06
N THR A 201 -13.84 -4.49 -17.09
CA THR A 201 -13.83 -4.99 -18.48
C THR A 201 -12.56 -5.81 -18.69
N VAL A 202 -12.66 -7.00 -19.29
CA VAL A 202 -11.49 -7.86 -19.56
C VAL A 202 -10.65 -7.25 -20.68
N ARG A 203 -9.75 -6.34 -20.30
CA ARG A 203 -8.75 -5.71 -21.19
C ARG A 203 -7.36 -6.25 -20.90
N ARG A 204 -6.36 -5.82 -21.68
CA ARG A 204 -4.95 -6.12 -21.45
C ARG A 204 -4.34 -4.97 -20.64
N TRP A 205 -3.72 -5.28 -19.52
CA TRP A 205 -3.21 -4.31 -18.54
C TRP A 205 -1.71 -4.42 -18.39
N THR A 206 -1.03 -3.30 -18.16
CA THR A 206 0.40 -3.29 -17.83
C THR A 206 0.61 -2.88 -16.39
N ILE A 207 1.66 -3.42 -15.77
CA ILE A 207 2.08 -3.08 -14.41
C ILE A 207 3.05 -1.90 -14.52
N ILE A 208 2.84 -0.87 -13.71
CA ILE A 208 3.70 0.31 -13.65
C ILE A 208 4.03 0.61 -12.17
N LEU A 209 5.26 1.05 -11.92
CA LEU A 209 5.68 1.59 -10.63
C LEU A 209 6.48 2.85 -10.92
N ASP A 210 6.07 3.98 -10.38
CA ASP A 210 6.70 5.28 -10.60
C ASP A 210 6.58 6.23 -9.39
N PHE A 211 7.10 7.44 -9.56
CA PHE A 211 6.80 8.56 -8.68
C PHE A 211 5.83 9.52 -9.35
N LEU A 212 4.82 9.96 -8.59
CA LEU A 212 3.94 11.06 -8.96
C LEU A 212 4.16 12.23 -7.99
N LEU A 213 4.38 13.44 -8.52
CA LEU A 213 4.40 14.67 -7.73
C LEU A 213 2.98 15.23 -7.66
N LEU A 214 2.40 15.27 -6.45
CA LEU A 214 1.13 15.97 -6.24
C LEU A 214 1.40 17.46 -6.09
N PHE A 215 1.21 18.23 -7.16
CA PHE A 215 0.95 19.65 -7.02
C PHE A 215 -0.49 19.82 -6.53
N ARG A 216 -0.67 20.01 -5.23
CA ARG A 216 -1.94 20.55 -4.73
C ARG A 216 -1.98 22.01 -5.18
N ASN A 217 -2.71 22.31 -6.25
CA ASN A 217 -3.09 23.68 -6.57
C ASN A 217 -3.95 24.17 -5.41
N ASN A 218 -3.35 24.91 -4.48
CA ASN A 218 -4.10 25.73 -3.55
C ASN A 218 -4.49 26.99 -4.33
N TYR A 219 -5.71 27.00 -4.86
CA TYR A 219 -6.47 28.22 -5.07
C TYR A 219 -7.64 28.20 -4.11
#